data_AF-A0A7J0BTR8-F1
#
_entry.id   AF-A0A7J0BTR8-F1
#
_cell.length_a   1.000
_cell.length_b   1.000
_cell.length_c   1.000
_cell.angle_alpha   90.00
_cell.angle_beta   90.00
_cell.angle_gamma   90.00
#
_symmetry.space_group_name_H-M   'P 1'
#
loop_
_entity.id
_entity.type
_entity.pdbx_description
1 polymer ?
#
loop_
_entity_poly.entity_id
_entity_poly.type
_entity_poly.pdbx_seq_one_letter_code
_entity_poly.pdbx_strand_id
1 'polypeptide(L)'
;MHRTFSEQKALLLCLVALALWFCSAPRHTAAAPATATYVGTDACADCHEEQYSNFKKFAKKAKSDKSIKVMAPKLTAAELQGCYGCHTTGYGKPGGFESFEKTPHLGDAGCEVCHGPGSEHVDSGGDPSLISNPTMEECLVCHNEERVANFGFRPLLYGGAH
;
A
#
# COMPACT_ATOMS: atom_id res chain seq x y z
N MET A 1 -49.30 54.23 15.92
CA MET A 1 -48.35 53.78 14.88
C MET A 1 -48.42 52.26 14.80
N HIS A 2 -49.33 51.74 13.97
CA HIS A 2 -49.59 50.32 13.80
C HIS A 2 -48.70 49.76 12.69
N ARG A 3 -47.72 48.91 13.04
CA ARG A 3 -47.01 48.08 12.05
C ARG A 3 -48.00 47.02 11.56
N THR A 4 -48.28 47.04 10.26
CA THR A 4 -49.30 46.20 9.62
C THR A 4 -48.84 44.75 9.56
N PHE A 5 -49.71 43.84 10.03
CA PHE A 5 -49.57 42.38 10.12
C PHE A 5 -49.11 41.66 8.83
N SER A 6 -49.14 42.36 7.69
CA SER A 6 -48.74 41.88 6.37
C SER A 6 -47.22 41.73 6.21
N GLU A 7 -46.42 42.60 6.86
CA GLU A 7 -44.95 42.62 6.72
C GLU A 7 -44.28 41.44 7.45
N GLN A 8 -44.87 40.99 8.57
CA GLN A 8 -44.35 39.84 9.33
C GLN A 8 -44.61 38.49 8.64
N LYS A 9 -45.71 38.37 7.88
CA LYS A 9 -46.03 37.14 7.13
C LYS A 9 -45.09 36.94 5.93
N ALA A 10 -44.70 38.03 5.25
CA ALA A 10 -43.75 37.98 4.15
C ALA A 10 -42.35 37.53 4.60
N LEU A 11 -41.90 37.98 5.78
CA LEU A 11 -40.59 37.61 6.32
C LEU A 11 -40.52 36.15 6.78
N LEU A 12 -41.59 35.59 7.34
CA LEU A 12 -41.65 34.16 7.72
C LEU A 12 -41.74 33.23 6.50
N LEU A 13 -42.44 33.63 5.42
CA LEU A 13 -42.57 32.81 4.21
C LEU A 13 -41.26 32.71 3.41
N CYS A 14 -40.44 33.77 3.38
CA CYS A 14 -39.12 33.73 2.75
C CYS A 14 -38.12 32.81 3.48
N LEU A 15 -38.21 32.70 4.81
CA LEU A 15 -37.31 31.86 5.61
C LEU A 15 -37.60 30.37 5.45
N VAL A 16 -38.87 29.98 5.28
CA VAL A 16 -39.25 28.58 5.06
C VAL A 16 -38.92 28.10 3.65
N ALA A 17 -39.02 28.97 2.63
CA ALA A 17 -38.65 28.65 1.26
C ALA A 17 -37.13 28.45 1.07
N LEU A 18 -36.29 29.21 1.81
CA LEU A 18 -34.83 29.02 1.78
C LEU A 18 -34.39 27.70 2.46
N ALA A 19 -35.10 27.27 3.52
CA ALA A 19 -34.78 26.04 4.23
C ALA A 19 -35.05 24.77 3.38
N LEU A 20 -36.05 24.82 2.50
CA LEU A 20 -36.42 23.68 1.64
C LEU A 20 -35.50 23.53 0.41
N TRP A 21 -34.80 24.58 0.00
CA TRP A 21 -33.87 24.51 -1.14
C TRP A 21 -32.51 23.89 -0.77
N PHE A 22 -32.13 23.94 0.50
CA PHE A 22 -30.86 23.38 0.99
C PHE A 22 -30.89 21.85 1.19
N CYS A 23 -32.07 21.21 1.21
CA CYS A 23 -32.19 19.76 1.43
C CYS A 23 -32.16 18.91 0.16
N SER A 24 -32.18 19.50 -1.04
CA SER A 24 -32.25 18.75 -2.31
C SER A 24 -30.96 18.78 -3.15
N ALA A 25 -29.85 19.27 -2.60
CA ALA A 25 -28.56 19.16 -3.27
C ALA A 25 -28.16 17.67 -3.36
N PRO A 26 -27.90 17.12 -4.57
CA PRO A 26 -27.36 15.77 -4.68
C PRO A 26 -26.05 15.73 -3.90
N ARG A 27 -25.97 14.85 -2.91
CA ARG A 27 -24.71 14.56 -2.24
C ARG A 27 -23.79 14.00 -3.31
N HIS A 28 -22.83 14.80 -3.76
CA HIS A 28 -21.67 14.27 -4.46
C HIS A 28 -21.04 13.25 -3.51
N THR A 29 -21.25 11.97 -3.79
CA THR A 29 -20.43 10.90 -3.21
C THR A 29 -19.02 11.16 -3.69
N ALA A 30 -18.24 11.86 -2.87
CA ALA A 30 -16.80 11.90 -3.04
C ALA A 30 -16.35 10.44 -3.08
N ALA A 31 -15.83 10.00 -4.23
CA ALA A 31 -15.14 8.74 -4.31
C ALA A 31 -14.06 8.75 -3.21
N ALA A 32 -14.00 7.69 -2.41
CA ALA A 32 -12.90 7.54 -1.46
C ALA A 32 -11.58 7.75 -2.22
N PRO A 33 -10.59 8.47 -1.63
CA PRO A 33 -9.30 8.61 -2.28
C PRO A 33 -8.81 7.20 -2.63
N ALA A 34 -8.44 7.01 -3.90
CA ALA A 34 -7.85 5.74 -4.32
C ALA A 34 -6.60 5.53 -3.47
N THR A 35 -6.61 4.51 -2.61
CA THR A 35 -5.46 4.19 -1.79
C THR A 35 -4.38 3.63 -2.71
N ALA A 36 -3.16 4.17 -2.65
CA ALA A 36 -2.00 3.66 -3.37
C ALA A 36 -1.91 2.12 -3.34
N THR A 37 -1.62 1.52 -4.48
CA THR A 37 -1.55 0.06 -4.68
C THR A 37 -0.13 -0.38 -5.00
N TYR A 38 0.14 -1.66 -4.76
CA TYR A 38 1.43 -2.27 -5.08
C TYR A 38 1.50 -2.54 -6.58
N VAL A 39 2.62 -2.17 -7.22
CA VAL A 39 2.85 -2.31 -8.66
C VAL A 39 3.88 -3.39 -9.00
N GLY A 40 4.65 -3.85 -8.01
CA GLY A 40 5.72 -4.82 -8.15
C GLY A 40 7.05 -4.19 -8.57
N THR A 41 8.14 -4.89 -8.25
CA THR A 41 9.53 -4.44 -8.48
C THR A 41 9.83 -4.10 -9.93
N ASP A 42 9.20 -4.78 -10.89
CA ASP A 42 9.48 -4.59 -12.31
C ASP A 42 9.05 -3.19 -12.80
N ALA A 43 8.03 -2.58 -12.18
CA ALA A 43 7.60 -1.21 -12.50
C ALA A 43 8.65 -0.16 -12.10
N CYS A 44 9.60 -0.51 -11.23
CA CYS A 44 10.67 0.39 -10.80
C CYS A 44 11.85 0.43 -11.80
N ALA A 45 11.96 -0.55 -12.69
CA ALA A 45 13.17 -0.80 -13.48
C ALA A 45 13.51 0.35 -14.45
N ASP A 46 12.50 0.99 -15.03
CA ASP A 46 12.68 2.00 -16.08
C ASP A 46 13.27 3.31 -15.55
N CYS A 47 13.01 3.66 -14.29
CA CYS A 47 13.55 4.87 -13.65
C CYS A 47 14.73 4.58 -12.71
N HIS A 48 14.81 3.37 -12.15
CA HIS A 48 15.81 2.95 -11.16
C HIS A 48 16.65 1.76 -11.64
N GLU A 49 17.20 1.84 -12.85
CA GLU A 49 17.91 0.72 -13.50
C GLU A 49 19.03 0.13 -12.63
N GLU A 50 19.88 0.98 -12.06
CA GLU A 50 21.01 0.56 -11.23
C GLU A 50 20.53 -0.15 -9.96
N GLN A 51 19.60 0.46 -9.22
CA GLN A 51 19.07 -0.10 -7.98
C GLN A 51 18.33 -1.40 -8.26
N TYR A 52 17.51 -1.43 -9.31
CA TYR A 52 16.80 -2.63 -9.75
C TYR A 52 17.78 -3.76 -10.08
N SER A 53 18.80 -3.48 -10.89
CA SER A 53 19.81 -4.47 -11.29
C SER A 53 20.57 -5.03 -10.07
N ASN A 54 21.03 -4.15 -9.19
CA ASN A 54 21.73 -4.54 -7.96
C ASN A 54 20.81 -5.37 -7.05
N PHE A 55 19.58 -4.92 -6.82
CA PHE A 55 18.60 -5.63 -6.02
C PHE A 55 18.31 -7.04 -6.58
N LYS A 56 17.97 -7.16 -7.87
CA LYS A 56 17.68 -8.47 -8.49
C LYS A 56 18.88 -9.42 -8.49
N LYS A 57 20.10 -8.88 -8.49
CA LYS A 57 21.34 -9.65 -8.50
C LYS A 57 21.77 -10.11 -7.11
N PHE A 58 21.73 -9.23 -6.13
CA PHE A 58 22.37 -9.46 -4.84
C PHE A 58 21.37 -9.70 -3.71
N ALA A 59 20.15 -9.15 -3.78
CA ALA A 59 19.14 -9.39 -2.77
C ALA A 59 18.61 -10.83 -2.87
N LYS A 60 18.89 -11.64 -1.85
CA LYS A 60 18.43 -13.04 -1.79
C LYS A 60 16.90 -13.15 -1.86
N LYS A 61 16.19 -12.10 -1.44
CA LYS A 61 14.73 -12.04 -1.36
C LYS A 61 14.06 -11.57 -2.66
N ALA A 62 14.82 -11.12 -3.66
CA ALA A 62 14.31 -10.77 -4.99
C ALA A 62 13.82 -11.96 -5.84
N LYS A 63 13.91 -13.18 -5.28
CA LYS A 63 13.54 -14.49 -5.85
C LYS A 63 12.97 -15.41 -4.75
N SER A 64 12.33 -14.82 -3.74
CA SER A 64 11.82 -15.54 -2.57
C SER A 64 10.66 -16.47 -2.89
N ASP A 65 9.94 -16.22 -4.00
CA ASP A 65 8.90 -17.10 -4.53
C ASP A 65 9.40 -18.54 -4.70
N LYS A 66 10.63 -18.71 -5.19
CA LYS A 66 11.26 -20.02 -5.40
C LYS A 66 11.42 -20.77 -4.08
N SER A 67 11.90 -20.08 -3.04
CA SER A 67 12.06 -20.69 -1.72
C SER A 67 10.72 -21.09 -1.13
N ILE A 68 9.69 -20.26 -1.28
CA ILE A 68 8.33 -20.60 -0.83
C ILE A 68 7.83 -21.84 -1.56
N LYS A 69 7.93 -21.88 -2.89
CA LYS A 69 7.47 -23.02 -3.72
C LYS A 69 8.17 -24.33 -3.38
N VAL A 70 9.45 -24.29 -3.02
CA VAL A 70 10.20 -25.46 -2.55
C VAL A 70 9.71 -25.96 -1.19
N MET A 71 9.31 -25.05 -0.30
CA MET A 71 8.85 -25.40 1.05
C MET A 71 7.37 -25.77 1.10
N ALA A 72 6.53 -25.19 0.24
CA ALA A 72 5.07 -25.31 0.26
C ALA A 72 4.54 -26.76 0.37
N PRO A 73 5.08 -27.77 -0.33
CA PRO A 73 4.58 -29.14 -0.22
C PRO A 73 4.79 -29.80 1.15
N LYS A 74 5.63 -29.20 2.02
CA LYS A 74 5.97 -29.72 3.35
C LYS A 74 5.23 -29.02 4.47
N LEU A 75 4.38 -28.05 4.14
CA LEU A 75 3.74 -27.15 5.11
C LEU A 75 2.22 -27.27 5.01
N THR A 76 1.56 -27.04 6.14
CA THR A 76 0.12 -26.76 6.16
C THR A 76 -0.15 -25.40 5.51
N ALA A 77 -1.42 -25.16 5.12
CA ALA A 77 -1.83 -23.87 4.57
C ALA A 77 -1.54 -22.70 5.55
N ALA A 78 -1.75 -22.91 6.85
CA ALA A 78 -1.49 -21.90 7.88
C ALA A 78 0.01 -21.59 8.03
N GLU A 79 0.87 -22.62 8.02
CA GLU A 79 2.32 -22.41 8.05
C GLU A 79 2.83 -21.71 6.79
N LEU A 80 2.29 -22.08 5.63
CA LEU A 80 2.64 -21.47 4.34
C LEU A 80 2.24 -19.98 4.29
N GLN A 81 1.08 -19.61 4.83
CA GLN A 81 0.68 -18.22 4.96
C GLN A 81 1.66 -17.40 5.78
N GLY A 82 2.26 -17.99 6.82
CA GLY A 82 3.32 -17.36 7.60
C GLY A 82 4.57 -17.02 6.79
N CYS A 83 4.85 -17.73 5.70
CA CYS A 83 5.95 -17.41 4.79
C CYS A 83 5.68 -16.11 4.01
N TYR A 84 4.45 -15.90 3.55
CA TYR A 84 4.12 -14.78 2.67
C TYR A 84 4.40 -13.42 3.30
N GLY A 85 4.16 -13.28 4.60
CA GLY A 85 4.36 -12.00 5.30
C GLY A 85 5.76 -11.39 5.17
N CYS A 86 6.79 -12.21 4.91
CA CYS A 86 8.17 -11.73 4.78
C CYS A 86 8.85 -12.08 3.45
N HIS A 87 8.19 -12.85 2.60
CA HIS A 87 8.75 -13.36 1.36
C HIS A 87 7.93 -12.96 0.13
N THR A 88 6.95 -12.08 0.30
CA THR A 88 6.13 -11.53 -0.78
C THR A 88 5.89 -10.04 -0.51
N THR A 89 5.40 -9.31 -1.49
CA THR A 89 5.14 -7.88 -1.38
C THR A 89 3.71 -7.62 -0.91
N GLY A 90 3.55 -6.88 0.20
CA GLY A 90 2.25 -6.38 0.64
C GLY A 90 1.25 -7.44 1.16
N TYR A 91 1.67 -8.65 1.49
CA TYR A 91 0.74 -9.69 1.99
C TYR A 91 -0.09 -9.20 3.18
N GLY A 92 -1.41 -9.39 3.10
CA GLY A 92 -2.36 -8.93 4.12
C GLY A 92 -2.64 -7.42 4.11
N LYS A 93 -2.10 -6.67 3.14
CA LYS A 93 -2.41 -5.25 2.89
C LYS A 93 -3.32 -5.11 1.65
N PRO A 94 -4.15 -4.06 1.58
CA PRO A 94 -4.95 -3.77 0.39
C PRO A 94 -4.08 -3.69 -0.87
N GLY A 95 -4.46 -4.40 -1.92
CA GLY A 95 -3.73 -4.43 -3.21
C GLY A 95 -2.38 -5.16 -3.19
N GLY A 96 -2.03 -5.85 -2.09
CA GLY A 96 -0.79 -6.62 -1.99
C GLY A 96 -0.91 -8.05 -2.49
N PHE A 97 0.11 -8.87 -2.22
CA PHE A 97 0.15 -10.27 -2.62
C PHE A 97 -1.05 -11.07 -2.06
N GLU A 98 -1.78 -11.74 -2.95
CA GLU A 98 -2.85 -12.69 -2.60
C GLU A 98 -2.43 -14.14 -2.82
N SER A 99 -1.91 -14.44 -4.02
CA SER A 99 -1.41 -15.76 -4.39
C SER A 99 -0.50 -15.66 -5.62
N PHE A 100 0.26 -16.71 -5.91
CA PHE A 100 1.12 -16.75 -7.09
C PHE A 100 0.34 -16.74 -8.41
N GLU A 101 -0.93 -17.11 -8.38
CA GLU A 101 -1.83 -17.14 -9.54
C GLU A 101 -2.48 -15.77 -9.77
N LYS A 102 -2.90 -15.10 -8.69
CA LYS A 102 -3.62 -13.81 -8.78
C LYS A 102 -2.69 -12.62 -8.90
N THR A 103 -1.61 -12.61 -8.14
CA THR A 103 -0.68 -11.48 -8.03
C THR A 103 0.76 -11.95 -8.19
N PRO A 104 1.12 -12.60 -9.34
CA PRO A 104 2.45 -13.18 -9.53
C PRO A 104 3.58 -12.15 -9.40
N HIS A 105 3.35 -10.92 -9.86
CA HIS A 105 4.32 -9.82 -9.81
C HIS A 105 4.63 -9.33 -8.38
N LEU A 106 3.81 -9.71 -7.39
CA LEU A 106 4.03 -9.43 -5.96
C LEU A 106 4.55 -10.65 -5.19
N GLY A 107 4.87 -11.75 -5.88
CA GLY A 107 5.26 -13.03 -5.28
C GLY A 107 6.65 -13.07 -4.66
N ASP A 108 7.46 -12.03 -4.87
CA ASP A 108 8.75 -11.85 -4.24
C ASP A 108 8.68 -10.74 -3.18
N ALA A 109 9.58 -10.76 -2.21
CA ALA A 109 9.81 -9.60 -1.35
C ALA A 109 10.61 -8.57 -2.16
N GLY A 110 9.88 -7.64 -2.77
CA GLY A 110 10.36 -6.65 -3.72
C GLY A 110 10.67 -5.26 -3.13
N CYS A 111 10.85 -4.26 -4.01
CA CYS A 111 11.14 -2.87 -3.62
C CYS A 111 10.14 -2.33 -2.59
N GLU A 112 8.86 -2.60 -2.85
CA GLU A 112 7.72 -2.07 -2.10
C GLU A 112 7.53 -2.75 -0.73
N VAL A 113 8.31 -3.77 -0.38
CA VAL A 113 8.38 -4.28 1.00
C VAL A 113 8.95 -3.22 1.94
N CYS A 114 9.90 -2.43 1.45
CA CYS A 114 10.55 -1.35 2.20
C CYS A 114 9.98 0.02 1.81
N HIS A 115 9.72 0.24 0.53
CA HIS A 115 9.26 1.54 0.00
C HIS A 115 7.74 1.77 0.08
N GLY A 116 6.96 0.74 0.43
CA GLY A 116 5.50 0.81 0.41
C GLY A 116 4.91 0.78 -1.01
N PRO A 117 3.57 0.92 -1.14
CA PRO A 117 2.88 0.86 -2.44
C PRO A 117 3.32 1.99 -3.37
N GLY A 118 3.78 1.67 -4.57
CA GLY A 118 4.41 2.63 -5.48
C GLY A 118 3.54 3.20 -6.58
N SER A 119 2.24 2.88 -6.66
CA SER A 119 1.40 3.30 -7.79
C SER A 119 1.37 4.81 -8.01
N GLU A 120 1.18 5.61 -6.95
CA GLU A 120 1.12 7.08 -7.07
C GLU A 120 2.47 7.68 -7.47
N HIS A 121 3.56 7.13 -6.95
CA HIS A 121 4.92 7.51 -7.36
C HIS A 121 5.16 7.24 -8.85
N VAL A 122 4.79 6.06 -9.35
CA VAL A 122 4.94 5.71 -10.76
C VAL A 122 4.03 6.56 -11.64
N ASP A 123 2.75 6.70 -11.28
CA ASP A 123 1.75 7.44 -12.07
C ASP A 123 2.06 8.94 -12.17
N SER A 124 2.73 9.51 -11.16
CA SER A 124 3.20 10.90 -11.17
C SER A 124 4.48 11.11 -12.00
N GLY A 125 5.06 10.06 -12.56
CA GLY A 125 6.35 10.13 -13.27
C GLY A 125 7.56 10.15 -12.34
N GLY A 126 7.42 9.66 -11.10
CA GLY A 126 8.51 9.49 -10.15
C GLY A 126 8.61 10.56 -9.07
N ASP A 127 7.48 11.15 -8.62
CA ASP A 127 7.51 12.13 -7.51
C ASP A 127 7.97 11.45 -6.21
N PRO A 128 9.15 11.78 -5.65
CA PRO A 128 9.70 11.11 -4.49
C PRO A 128 8.91 11.40 -3.19
N SER A 129 8.00 12.37 -3.18
CA SER A 129 7.11 12.62 -2.04
C SER A 129 5.95 11.64 -1.94
N LEU A 130 5.69 10.88 -3.01
CA LEU A 130 4.61 9.89 -3.12
C LEU A 130 5.10 8.45 -2.90
N ILE A 131 6.32 8.27 -2.38
CA ILE A 131 6.88 6.97 -2.01
C ILE A 131 7.55 7.06 -0.64
N SER A 132 7.54 5.96 0.11
CA SER A 132 8.23 5.93 1.40
C SER A 132 9.73 5.80 1.23
N ASN A 133 10.48 6.55 2.05
CA ASN A 133 11.88 6.24 2.32
C ASN A 133 11.94 5.27 3.50
N PRO A 134 12.48 4.06 3.32
CA PRO A 134 12.50 3.06 4.38
C PRO A 134 13.35 3.52 5.56
N THR A 135 12.86 3.24 6.76
CA THR A 135 13.60 3.39 8.01
C THR A 135 14.06 2.00 8.49
N MET A 136 14.76 1.97 9.63
CA MET A 136 15.24 0.70 10.18
C MET A 136 14.09 -0.16 10.71
N GLU A 137 12.97 0.46 11.06
CA GLU A 137 11.78 -0.19 11.59
C GLU A 137 11.13 -1.12 10.56
N GLU A 138 11.08 -0.76 9.27
CA GLU A 138 10.56 -1.65 8.22
C GLU A 138 11.36 -2.96 8.13
N CYS A 139 12.68 -2.90 8.34
CA CYS A 139 13.54 -4.08 8.34
C CYS A 139 13.18 -5.05 9.49
N LEU A 140 12.79 -4.52 10.66
CA LEU A 140 12.52 -5.31 11.87
C LEU A 140 11.19 -6.07 11.81
N VAL A 141 10.30 -5.74 10.87
CA VAL A 141 9.08 -6.52 10.62
C VAL A 141 9.41 -7.99 10.36
N CYS A 142 10.50 -8.24 9.62
CA CYS A 142 10.95 -9.59 9.26
C CYS A 142 12.27 -10.00 9.92
N HIS A 143 13.13 -9.04 10.27
CA HIS A 143 14.41 -9.27 10.94
C HIS A 143 14.36 -8.90 12.43
N ASN A 144 13.30 -9.32 13.14
CA ASN A 144 13.19 -9.18 14.59
C ASN A 144 14.02 -10.24 15.35
N GLU A 145 14.21 -10.00 16.65
CA GLU A 145 15.03 -10.84 17.54
C GLU A 145 14.65 -12.32 17.49
N GLU A 146 13.35 -12.64 17.51
CA GLU A 146 12.85 -14.01 17.47
C GLU A 146 13.27 -14.71 16.16
N ARG A 147 13.07 -14.05 15.01
CA ARG A 147 13.46 -14.60 13.69
C ARG A 147 14.98 -14.68 13.55
N VAL A 148 15.71 -13.68 14.03
CA VAL A 148 17.18 -13.67 14.00
C VAL A 148 17.74 -14.79 14.86
N ALA A 149 17.19 -15.03 16.05
CA ALA A 149 17.62 -16.12 16.93
C ALA A 149 17.37 -17.50 16.29
N ASN A 150 16.23 -17.67 15.61
CA ASN A 150 15.85 -18.93 14.99
C ASN A 150 16.65 -19.27 13.72
N PHE A 151 17.08 -18.27 12.94
CA PHE A 151 17.71 -18.47 11.64
C PHE A 151 19.14 -17.91 11.50
N GLY A 152 19.65 -17.23 12.54
CA GLY A 152 20.99 -16.63 12.56
C GLY A 152 21.19 -15.42 11.63
N PHE A 153 20.10 -14.78 11.20
CA PHE A 153 20.15 -13.77 10.13
C PHE A 153 19.99 -12.33 10.67
N ARG A 154 21.12 -11.61 10.85
CA ARG A 154 21.14 -10.19 11.27
C ARG A 154 20.49 -9.27 10.22
N PRO A 155 19.90 -8.11 10.62
CA PRO A 155 19.35 -7.12 9.71
C PRO A 155 20.39 -6.72 8.66
N LEU A 156 20.04 -6.89 7.40
CA LEU A 156 20.96 -6.78 6.30
C LEU A 156 21.00 -5.35 5.75
N LEU A 157 21.71 -4.46 6.43
CA LEU A 157 22.31 -3.28 5.78
C LEU A 157 23.37 -3.66 4.72
N TYR A 158 23.66 -4.95 4.55
CA TYR A 158 24.64 -5.50 3.59
C TYR A 158 24.08 -6.69 2.78
N GLY A 159 22.75 -6.81 2.69
CA GLY A 159 22.06 -7.95 2.07
C GLY A 159 22.03 -7.97 0.56
N GLY A 160 22.65 -6.97 -0.06
CA GLY A 160 22.57 -6.73 -1.49
C GLY A 160 21.26 -6.11 -1.95
N ALA A 161 20.47 -5.52 -1.05
CA ALA A 161 19.23 -4.82 -1.42
C ALA A 161 19.44 -3.37 -1.90
N HIS A 162 20.65 -2.84 -1.72
CA HIS A 162 21.09 -1.48 -1.99
C HIS A 162 22.55 -1.55 -2.46
#